data_AF-A0A4P1KF33-F1
#
_entry.id   AF-A0A4P1KF33-F1
#
_cell.length_a   1.000
_cell.length_b   1.000
_cell.length_c   1.000
_cell.angle_alpha   90.00
_cell.angle_beta   90.00
_cell.angle_gamma   90.00
#
_symmetry.space_group_name_H-M   'P 1'
#
loop_
_entity.id
_entity.type
_entity.pdbx_description
1 polymer ?
#
loop_
_entity_poly.entity_id
_entity_poly.type
_entity_poly.pdbx_seq_one_letter_code
_entity_poly.pdbx_strand_id
1 'polypeptide(L)'
;MVDGYHGFMATPTDLSAVADKIFYLAGGYKYAMAGEGACFLHAPPGFGPRPVVTGWFAEFGHLEGPPGGVQYRTDGGRFWGATFDASALYRFNAVRRMLEQHGLTTAMIADHARGLQARFQTAIQSNEAGALAGAQILNPVEGTAPRARFLALRHADAPRWKAALQEMNVIADVRDDVIRFGFSLYQSEDDVEKLIHACARLS
;
A
#
# COMPACT_ATOMS: atom_id res chain seq x y z
N MET A 1 5.48 -11.44 -12.47
CA MET A 1 4.47 -10.40 -12.17
C MET A 1 4.56 -10.07 -10.70
N VAL A 2 4.51 -8.80 -10.33
CA VAL A 2 4.64 -8.32 -8.94
C VAL A 2 3.44 -7.43 -8.61
N ASP A 3 2.78 -7.72 -7.49
CA ASP A 3 1.76 -6.84 -6.88
C ASP A 3 2.44 -5.91 -5.87
N GLY A 4 2.45 -4.63 -6.21
CA GLY A 4 3.06 -3.55 -5.45
C GLY A 4 2.12 -2.81 -4.51
N TYR A 5 0.88 -3.25 -4.29
CA TYR A 5 -0.07 -2.49 -3.47
C TYR A 5 0.39 -2.26 -2.02
N HIS A 6 1.19 -3.17 -1.46
CA HIS A 6 1.82 -2.97 -0.15
C HIS A 6 3.28 -2.51 -0.21
N GLY A 7 3.83 -2.30 -1.40
CA GLY A 7 5.21 -1.83 -1.62
C GLY A 7 5.27 -0.38 -2.10
N PHE A 8 4.52 -0.05 -3.16
CA PHE A 8 4.46 1.28 -3.74
C PHE A 8 4.07 2.31 -2.69
N MET A 9 4.93 3.30 -2.47
CA MET A 9 4.77 4.34 -1.45
C MET A 9 4.71 3.84 0.01
N ALA A 10 4.82 2.54 0.26
CA ALA A 10 4.98 1.99 1.60
C ALA A 10 6.42 2.17 2.08
N THR A 11 7.36 1.95 1.16
CA THR A 11 8.82 2.00 1.30
C THR A 11 9.41 2.57 0.01
N PRO A 12 10.63 3.14 0.01
CA PRO A 12 11.36 3.36 -1.24
C PRO A 12 11.36 2.08 -2.09
N THR A 13 11.03 2.23 -3.37
CA THR A 13 10.92 1.12 -4.33
C THR A 13 11.76 1.47 -5.54
N ASP A 14 12.86 0.74 -5.73
CA ASP A 14 13.66 0.78 -6.95
C ASP A 14 13.62 -0.63 -7.58
N LEU A 15 13.09 -0.69 -8.79
CA LEU A 15 12.98 -1.92 -9.59
C LEU A 15 13.78 -1.82 -10.88
N SER A 16 14.62 -0.79 -11.04
CA SER A 16 15.36 -0.50 -12.28
C SER A 16 16.17 -1.70 -12.79
N ALA A 17 16.80 -2.45 -11.88
CA ALA A 17 17.61 -3.63 -12.21
C ALA A 17 16.83 -4.81 -12.83
N VAL A 18 15.50 -4.81 -12.69
CA VAL A 18 14.63 -5.90 -13.18
C VAL A 18 13.45 -5.38 -14.01
N ALA A 19 13.37 -4.07 -14.26
CA ALA A 19 12.24 -3.44 -14.93
C ALA A 19 12.00 -4.04 -16.31
N ASP A 20 13.06 -4.36 -17.06
CA ASP A 20 13.00 -5.00 -18.36
C ASP A 20 12.42 -6.43 -18.36
N LYS A 21 12.20 -7.04 -17.20
CA LYS A 21 11.79 -8.44 -17.05
C LYS A 21 10.46 -8.64 -16.32
N ILE A 22 9.91 -7.60 -15.68
CA ILE A 22 8.75 -7.76 -14.79
C ILE A 22 7.59 -6.85 -15.13
N PHE A 23 6.38 -7.43 -15.04
CA PHE A 23 5.17 -6.66 -14.84
C PHE A 23 5.07 -6.25 -13.37
N TYR A 24 4.83 -4.97 -13.10
CA TYR A 24 4.60 -4.43 -11.76
C TYR A 24 3.29 -3.65 -11.73
N LEU A 25 2.36 -4.07 -10.86
CA LEU A 25 1.03 -3.50 -10.75
C LEU A 25 0.87 -2.88 -9.37
N ALA A 26 0.32 -1.66 -9.31
CA ALA A 26 0.00 -1.01 -8.04
C ALA A 26 -1.09 0.05 -8.24
N GLY A 27 -1.33 0.85 -7.20
CA GLY A 27 -2.28 1.95 -7.30
C GLY A 27 -2.25 2.92 -6.12
N GLY A 28 -3.15 3.89 -6.20
CA GLY A 28 -3.19 5.07 -5.36
C GLY A 28 -3.88 4.90 -4.00
N TYR A 29 -4.71 3.87 -3.83
CA TYR A 29 -5.69 3.83 -2.72
C TYR A 29 -5.14 3.40 -1.36
N LYS A 30 -3.88 2.96 -1.29
CA LYS A 30 -3.21 2.60 -0.04
C LYS A 30 -2.22 3.69 0.36
N TYR A 31 -0.95 3.35 0.36
CA TYR A 31 0.15 4.17 0.86
C TYR A 31 0.44 5.41 0.01
N ALA A 32 -0.09 5.45 -1.21
CA ALA A 32 -0.05 6.61 -2.10
C ALA A 32 -1.16 7.65 -1.81
N MET A 33 -2.15 7.33 -0.95
CA MET A 33 -3.15 8.26 -0.40
C MET A 33 -4.02 8.99 -1.43
N ALA A 34 -4.13 8.49 -2.66
CA ALA A 34 -4.90 9.13 -3.73
C ALA A 34 -6.40 8.77 -3.72
N GLY A 35 -6.82 7.92 -2.79
CA GLY A 35 -8.13 7.26 -2.83
C GLY A 35 -8.23 6.24 -3.96
N GLU A 36 -9.45 5.76 -4.20
CA GLU A 36 -9.74 4.71 -5.17
C GLU A 36 -9.56 5.17 -6.63
N GLY A 37 -9.38 4.21 -7.55
CA GLY A 37 -9.46 4.43 -9.00
C GLY A 37 -8.14 4.75 -9.73
N ALA A 38 -7.04 5.05 -9.02
CA ALA A 38 -5.74 5.30 -9.65
C ALA A 38 -4.89 4.02 -9.66
N CYS A 39 -5.09 3.14 -10.63
CA CYS A 39 -4.25 1.95 -10.84
C CYS A 39 -3.22 2.20 -11.94
N PHE A 40 -2.06 1.56 -11.85
CA PHE A 40 -1.07 1.62 -12.93
C PHE A 40 -0.33 0.30 -13.11
N LEU A 41 0.25 0.15 -14.28
CA LEU A 41 1.04 -0.99 -14.70
C LEU A 41 2.36 -0.52 -15.30
N HIS A 42 3.46 -1.06 -14.81
CA HIS A 42 4.70 -1.15 -15.57
C HIS A 42 4.70 -2.48 -16.33
N ALA A 43 5.03 -2.46 -17.63
CA ALA A 43 5.14 -3.65 -18.47
C ALA A 43 6.50 -3.68 -19.19
N PRO A 44 7.22 -4.81 -19.18
CA PRO A 44 8.50 -4.94 -19.85
C PRO A 44 8.34 -4.89 -21.38
N PRO A 45 9.37 -4.47 -22.14
CA PRO A 45 9.34 -4.53 -23.60
C PRO A 45 9.15 -5.97 -24.12
N GLY A 46 8.59 -6.14 -25.32
CA GLY A 46 8.48 -7.43 -26.00
C GLY A 46 7.41 -8.41 -25.45
N PHE A 47 6.79 -8.13 -24.30
CA PHE A 47 5.74 -8.97 -23.73
C PHE A 47 4.34 -8.41 -23.99
N GLY A 48 3.39 -9.25 -24.39
CA GLY A 48 2.03 -8.82 -24.70
C GLY A 48 1.97 -7.68 -25.73
N PRO A 49 2.60 -7.82 -26.92
CA PRO A 49 2.57 -6.78 -27.96
C PRO A 49 1.16 -6.51 -28.51
N ARG A 50 0.23 -7.45 -28.30
CA ARG A 50 -1.20 -7.32 -28.65
C ARG A 50 -2.05 -7.83 -27.48
N PRO A 51 -2.32 -7.02 -26.44
CA PRO A 51 -3.06 -7.46 -25.27
C PRO A 51 -4.52 -7.82 -25.58
N VAL A 52 -5.06 -8.82 -24.86
CA VAL A 52 -6.48 -9.19 -24.95
C VAL A 52 -7.38 -8.10 -24.38
N VAL A 53 -6.98 -7.51 -23.25
CA VAL A 53 -7.66 -6.38 -22.62
C VAL A 53 -6.97 -5.10 -23.07
N THR A 54 -7.59 -4.40 -24.01
CA THR A 54 -7.10 -3.16 -24.62
C THR A 54 -8.29 -2.31 -25.08
N GLY A 55 -8.05 -1.06 -25.46
CA GLY A 55 -9.03 -0.23 -26.15
C GLY A 55 -8.36 0.85 -26.99
N TRP A 56 -9.16 1.79 -27.48
CA TRP A 56 -8.71 2.80 -28.42
C TRP A 56 -7.59 3.73 -27.89
N PHE A 57 -7.40 3.82 -26.56
CA PHE A 57 -6.27 4.56 -26.00
C PHE A 57 -4.91 3.87 -26.25
N ALA A 58 -4.89 2.57 -26.54
CA ALA A 58 -3.68 1.83 -26.88
C ALA A 58 -3.15 2.14 -28.30
N GLU A 59 -3.92 2.88 -29.12
CA GLU A 59 -3.62 3.23 -30.51
C GLU A 59 -3.01 4.65 -30.64
N PHE A 60 -2.68 5.32 -29.54
CA PHE A 60 -2.06 6.64 -29.56
C PHE A 60 -0.53 6.59 -29.40
N GLY A 61 0.23 7.25 -30.27
CA GLY A 61 1.69 7.45 -30.09
C GLY A 61 2.53 6.75 -31.16
N HIS A 62 3.65 6.14 -30.77
CA HIS A 62 4.50 5.37 -31.67
C HIS A 62 3.96 3.94 -31.80
N LEU A 63 3.50 3.59 -32.99
CA LEU A 63 2.69 2.39 -33.22
C LEU A 63 3.45 1.34 -34.05
N GLU A 64 3.25 0.07 -33.71
CA GLU A 64 3.71 -1.08 -34.49
C GLU A 64 2.56 -2.06 -34.75
N GLY A 65 2.54 -2.66 -35.94
CA GLY A 65 1.52 -3.63 -36.35
C GLY A 65 1.42 -3.81 -37.86
N PRO A 66 0.69 -4.84 -38.33
CA PRO A 66 0.57 -5.14 -39.75
C PRO A 66 -0.14 -4.00 -40.51
N PRO A 67 0.27 -3.71 -41.76
CA PRO A 67 -0.45 -2.78 -42.63
C PRO A 67 -1.94 -3.17 -42.75
N GLY A 68 -2.85 -2.22 -42.55
CA GLY A 68 -4.30 -2.45 -42.62
C GLY A 68 -4.94 -3.07 -41.37
N GLY A 69 -4.18 -3.25 -40.27
CA GLY A 69 -4.69 -3.70 -38.97
C GLY A 69 -4.50 -2.68 -37.85
N VAL A 70 -5.16 -2.91 -36.71
CA VAL A 70 -4.98 -2.10 -35.49
C VAL A 70 -3.53 -2.21 -35.00
N GLN A 71 -2.86 -1.06 -34.92
CA GLN A 71 -1.50 -0.94 -34.42
C GLN A 71 -1.52 -0.51 -32.95
N TYR A 72 -0.57 -1.02 -32.16
CA TYR A 72 -0.48 -0.71 -30.73
C TYR A 72 0.83 -0.02 -30.41
N ARG A 73 0.84 0.70 -29.29
CA ARG A 73 2.08 1.23 -28.72
C ARG A 73 3.09 0.13 -28.39
N THR A 74 4.37 0.45 -28.48
CA THR A 74 5.46 -0.47 -28.10
C THR A 74 5.75 -0.45 -26.58
N ASP A 75 5.34 0.61 -25.89
CA ASP A 75 5.48 0.77 -24.44
C ASP A 75 4.25 0.22 -23.67
N GLY A 76 4.22 0.40 -22.35
CA GLY A 76 3.11 -0.06 -21.50
C GLY A 76 1.74 0.50 -21.88
N GLY A 77 1.69 1.55 -22.71
CA GLY A 77 0.47 2.12 -23.25
C GLY A 77 -0.40 1.14 -24.04
N ARG A 78 0.18 0.05 -24.56
CA ARG A 78 -0.58 -1.03 -25.23
C ARG A 78 -1.66 -1.69 -24.37
N PHE A 79 -1.56 -1.57 -23.06
CA PHE A 79 -2.55 -2.09 -22.10
C PHE A 79 -3.63 -1.06 -21.73
N TRP A 80 -3.61 0.14 -22.32
CA TRP A 80 -4.63 1.13 -22.05
C TRP A 80 -5.96 0.71 -22.67
N GLY A 81 -7.03 0.93 -21.91
CA GLY A 81 -8.40 0.64 -22.33
C GLY A 81 -8.98 1.74 -23.21
N ALA A 82 -10.13 2.25 -22.81
CA ALA A 82 -10.83 3.37 -23.44
C ALA A 82 -10.94 4.53 -22.45
N THR A 83 -11.75 5.53 -22.77
CA THR A 83 -12.14 6.61 -21.86
C THR A 83 -12.51 6.07 -20.47
N PHE A 84 -11.98 6.70 -19.43
CA PHE A 84 -12.25 6.36 -18.03
C PHE A 84 -12.31 7.64 -17.18
N ASP A 85 -12.78 7.53 -15.94
CA ASP A 85 -12.73 8.63 -14.99
C ASP A 85 -11.29 8.93 -14.56
N ALA A 86 -10.75 10.04 -15.08
CA ALA A 86 -9.40 10.47 -14.77
C ALA A 86 -9.25 11.17 -13.39
N SER A 87 -10.35 11.40 -12.66
CA SER A 87 -10.34 12.14 -11.39
C SER A 87 -9.35 11.57 -10.37
N ALA A 88 -9.19 10.24 -10.34
CA ALA A 88 -8.24 9.59 -9.45
C ALA A 88 -6.77 9.94 -9.76
N LEU A 89 -6.42 10.17 -11.03
CA LEU A 89 -5.08 10.61 -11.44
C LEU A 89 -4.81 12.05 -11.00
N TYR A 90 -5.82 12.92 -11.05
CA TYR A 90 -5.71 14.28 -10.53
C TYR A 90 -5.50 14.30 -9.01
N ARG A 91 -6.24 13.47 -8.26
CA ARG A 91 -6.02 13.29 -6.81
C ARG A 91 -4.62 12.78 -6.51
N PHE A 92 -4.16 11.77 -7.24
CA PHE A 92 -2.80 11.25 -7.09
C PHE A 92 -1.77 12.35 -7.27
N ASN A 93 -1.83 13.09 -8.38
CA ASN A 93 -0.91 14.20 -8.65
C ASN A 93 -0.98 15.31 -7.59
N ALA A 94 -2.16 15.63 -7.06
CA ALA A 94 -2.32 16.60 -5.98
C ALA A 94 -1.61 16.16 -4.70
N VAL A 95 -1.78 14.89 -4.30
CA VAL A 95 -1.07 14.31 -3.15
C VAL A 95 0.44 14.30 -3.37
N ARG A 96 0.91 13.94 -4.57
CA ARG A 96 2.35 13.96 -4.91
C ARG A 96 2.95 15.35 -4.70
N ARG A 97 2.30 16.38 -5.24
CA ARG A 97 2.73 17.77 -5.09
C ARG A 97 2.69 18.23 -3.63
N MET A 98 1.65 17.87 -2.89
CA MET A 98 1.55 18.22 -1.46
C MET A 98 2.71 17.64 -0.66
N LEU A 99 3.03 16.35 -0.86
CA LEU A 99 4.17 15.71 -0.18
C LEU A 99 5.50 16.38 -0.55
N GLU A 100 5.71 16.66 -1.83
CA GLU A 100 6.89 17.36 -2.33
C GLU A 100 7.04 18.76 -1.72
N GLN A 101 5.95 19.54 -1.67
CA GLN A 101 5.91 20.88 -1.06
C GLN A 101 6.29 20.87 0.42
N HIS A 102 5.94 19.80 1.14
CA HIS A 102 6.29 19.65 2.56
C HIS A 102 7.62 18.90 2.78
N GLY A 103 8.35 18.55 1.71
CA GLY A 103 9.60 17.79 1.79
C GLY A 103 9.43 16.37 2.35
N LEU A 104 8.23 15.79 2.28
CA LEU A 104 7.90 14.48 2.84
C LEU A 104 8.24 13.37 1.84
N THR A 105 9.38 12.71 2.05
CA THR A 105 9.79 11.58 1.22
C THR A 105 9.15 10.26 1.69
N THR A 106 9.08 9.27 0.79
CA THR A 106 8.62 7.92 1.14
C THR A 106 9.48 7.29 2.24
N ALA A 107 10.79 7.54 2.23
CA ALA A 107 11.71 7.06 3.26
C ALA A 107 11.36 7.64 4.63
N MET A 108 11.18 8.96 4.73
CA MET A 108 10.79 9.63 5.97
C MET A 108 9.47 9.11 6.53
N ILE A 109 8.46 8.93 5.67
CA ILE A 109 7.16 8.39 6.07
C ILE A 109 7.28 6.93 6.52
N ALA A 110 8.12 6.12 5.85
CA ALA A 110 8.36 4.74 6.24
C ALA A 110 9.08 4.65 7.58
N ASP A 111 10.06 5.52 7.82
CA ASP A 111 10.81 5.56 9.07
C ASP A 111 9.93 6.02 10.24
N HIS A 112 9.11 7.05 10.03
CA HIS A 112 8.09 7.49 11.00
C HIS A 112 7.14 6.35 11.37
N ALA A 113 6.52 5.71 10.37
CA ALA A 113 5.62 4.59 10.59
C ALA A 113 6.33 3.42 11.31
N ARG A 114 7.61 3.14 11.00
CA ARG A 114 8.40 2.12 11.69
C ARG A 114 8.57 2.43 13.16
N GLY A 115 8.82 3.70 13.53
CA GLY A 115 8.90 4.14 14.93
C GLY A 115 7.61 3.88 15.69
N LEU A 116 6.47 4.27 15.12
CA LEU A 116 5.14 4.01 15.69
C LEU A 116 4.85 2.51 15.83
N GLN A 117 5.17 1.71 14.81
CA GLN A 117 5.05 0.25 14.86
C GLN A 117 5.92 -0.34 15.98
N ALA A 118 7.18 0.10 16.10
CA ALA A 118 8.10 -0.40 17.12
C ALA A 118 7.61 -0.08 18.54
N ARG A 119 7.08 1.13 18.75
CA ARG A 119 6.47 1.52 20.04
C ARG A 119 5.29 0.62 20.38
N PHE A 120 4.37 0.41 19.45
CA PHE A 120 3.20 -0.45 19.66
C PHE A 120 3.60 -1.92 19.91
N GLN A 121 4.54 -2.45 19.13
CA GLN A 121 5.11 -3.78 19.35
C GLN A 121 5.72 -3.92 20.74
N THR A 122 6.49 -2.91 21.18
CA THR A 122 7.10 -2.91 22.52
C THR A 122 6.02 -2.99 23.60
N ALA A 123 4.93 -2.22 23.46
CA ALA A 123 3.80 -2.26 24.40
C ALA A 123 3.11 -3.62 24.46
N ILE A 124 3.01 -4.31 23.33
CA ILE A 124 2.48 -5.69 23.29
C ILE A 124 3.41 -6.64 24.04
N GLN A 125 4.71 -6.57 23.76
CA GLN A 125 5.72 -7.45 24.34
C GLN A 125 5.95 -7.19 25.84
N SER A 126 5.73 -5.96 26.32
CA SER A 126 5.83 -5.58 27.74
C SER A 126 4.51 -5.75 28.50
N ASN A 127 3.47 -6.32 27.88
CA ASN A 127 2.15 -6.52 28.47
C ASN A 127 1.38 -5.20 28.79
N GLU A 128 1.82 -4.07 28.24
CA GLU A 128 1.12 -2.77 28.31
C GLU A 128 -0.18 -2.78 27.48
N ALA A 129 -0.22 -3.51 26.37
CA ALA A 129 -1.36 -3.56 25.46
C ALA A 129 -2.45 -4.58 25.87
N GLY A 130 -2.44 -5.05 27.12
CA GLY A 130 -3.46 -5.96 27.67
C GLY A 130 -3.61 -7.27 26.90
N ALA A 131 -4.83 -7.59 26.47
CA ALA A 131 -5.17 -8.86 25.82
C ALA A 131 -4.29 -9.19 24.59
N LEU A 132 -3.75 -8.17 23.90
CA LEU A 132 -2.88 -8.37 22.74
C LEU A 132 -1.53 -9.02 23.10
N ALA A 133 -1.09 -8.99 24.35
CA ALA A 133 0.15 -9.63 24.78
C ALA A 133 0.15 -11.16 24.56
N GLY A 134 -1.03 -11.78 24.51
CA GLY A 134 -1.19 -13.20 24.16
C GLY A 134 -1.17 -13.50 22.66
N ALA A 135 -1.11 -12.48 21.80
CA ALA A 135 -1.13 -12.66 20.35
C ALA A 135 0.28 -12.90 19.77
N GLN A 136 0.35 -13.69 18.70
CA GLN A 136 1.59 -13.86 17.96
C GLN A 136 1.78 -12.70 16.97
N ILE A 137 2.90 -11.97 17.07
CA ILE A 137 3.29 -10.98 16.07
C ILE A 137 3.82 -11.70 14.81
N LEU A 138 3.11 -11.59 13.69
CA LEU A 138 3.45 -12.31 12.45
C LEU A 138 4.53 -11.61 11.61
N ASN A 139 4.69 -10.30 11.79
CA ASN A 139 5.65 -9.49 11.06
C ASN A 139 6.37 -8.53 12.02
N PRO A 140 7.23 -9.05 12.92
CA PRO A 140 7.89 -8.23 13.93
C PRO A 140 8.73 -7.10 13.29
N VAL A 141 8.82 -5.96 13.98
CA VAL A 141 9.73 -4.86 13.65
C VAL A 141 11.14 -5.23 14.09
N GLU A 142 11.98 -5.53 13.10
CA GLU A 142 13.38 -5.91 13.28
C GLU A 142 14.25 -5.11 12.32
N GLY A 143 15.27 -4.44 12.86
CA GLY A 143 16.22 -3.63 12.08
C GLY A 143 15.57 -2.53 11.24
N THR A 144 16.18 -2.25 10.09
CA THR A 144 15.81 -1.14 9.19
C THR A 144 15.32 -1.60 7.82
N ALA A 145 15.10 -2.90 7.64
CA ALA A 145 14.70 -3.47 6.36
C ALA A 145 13.35 -2.87 5.86
N PRO A 146 13.17 -2.74 4.54
CA PRO A 146 11.89 -2.38 3.94
C PRO A 146 10.77 -3.30 4.42
N ARG A 147 9.63 -2.71 4.82
CA ARG A 147 8.49 -3.45 5.33
C ARG A 147 7.17 -2.75 4.98
N ALA A 148 6.09 -3.52 5.02
CA ALA A 148 4.76 -2.93 4.98
C ALA A 148 4.51 -2.11 6.25
N ARG A 149 3.77 -1.01 6.11
CA ARG A 149 3.44 -0.12 7.23
C ARG A 149 2.21 -0.59 8.00
N PHE A 150 2.17 -1.89 8.33
CA PHE A 150 1.17 -2.46 9.25
C PHE A 150 1.80 -3.50 10.18
N LEU A 151 1.20 -3.72 11.35
CA LEU A 151 1.49 -4.85 12.24
C LEU A 151 0.33 -5.84 12.20
N ALA A 152 0.64 -7.12 12.04
CA ALA A 152 -0.30 -8.23 12.01
C ALA A 152 -0.11 -9.12 13.23
N LEU A 153 -1.19 -9.33 13.98
CA LEU A 153 -1.23 -10.13 15.19
C LEU A 153 -2.20 -11.27 14.98
N ARG A 154 -1.77 -12.51 15.24
CA ARG A 154 -2.63 -13.69 15.19
C ARG A 154 -3.14 -14.04 16.58
N HIS A 155 -4.45 -14.16 16.72
CA HIS A 155 -5.11 -14.66 17.92
C HIS A 155 -6.57 -15.03 17.61
N ALA A 156 -7.11 -16.06 18.27
CA ALA A 156 -8.49 -16.51 18.06
C ALA A 156 -9.54 -15.40 18.33
N ASP A 157 -9.25 -14.49 19.26
CA ASP A 157 -10.11 -13.35 19.58
C ASP A 157 -9.97 -12.15 18.64
N ALA A 158 -9.14 -12.20 17.59
CA ALA A 158 -8.92 -11.05 16.69
C ALA A 158 -10.22 -10.41 16.17
N PRO A 159 -11.26 -11.16 15.72
CA PRO A 159 -12.54 -10.56 15.34
C PRO A 159 -13.25 -9.83 16.48
N ARG A 160 -13.21 -10.40 17.70
CA ARG A 160 -13.81 -9.81 18.90
C ARG A 160 -13.10 -8.52 19.30
N TRP A 161 -11.77 -8.53 19.31
CA TRP A 161 -10.96 -7.34 19.58
C TRP A 161 -11.24 -6.23 18.58
N LYS A 162 -11.32 -6.54 17.28
CA LYS A 162 -11.66 -5.54 16.24
C LYS A 162 -13.03 -4.91 16.49
N ALA A 163 -14.04 -5.69 16.85
CA ALA A 163 -15.36 -5.16 17.16
C ALA A 163 -15.30 -4.21 18.37
N ALA A 164 -14.66 -4.62 19.47
CA ALA A 164 -14.53 -3.78 20.66
C ALA A 164 -13.71 -2.51 20.42
N LEU A 165 -12.60 -2.60 19.67
CA LEU A 165 -11.79 -1.45 19.27
C LEU A 165 -12.57 -0.47 18.39
N GLN A 166 -13.43 -0.98 17.50
CA GLN A 166 -14.27 -0.15 16.65
C GLN A 166 -15.27 0.69 17.48
N GLU A 167 -15.86 0.13 18.53
CA GLU A 167 -16.70 0.88 19.49
C GLU A 167 -15.92 1.98 20.24
N MET A 168 -14.59 1.86 20.32
CA MET A 168 -13.68 2.87 20.87
C MET A 168 -13.12 3.82 19.80
N ASN A 169 -13.67 3.81 18.57
CA ASN A 169 -13.19 4.56 17.42
C ASN A 169 -11.75 4.22 16.97
N VAL A 170 -11.29 3.01 17.26
CA VAL A 170 -10.02 2.47 16.75
C VAL A 170 -10.32 1.55 15.57
N ILE A 171 -9.93 1.98 14.38
CA ILE A 171 -10.19 1.25 13.13
C ILE A 171 -9.02 0.34 12.80
N ALA A 172 -9.27 -0.96 12.83
CA ALA A 172 -8.35 -2.02 12.40
C ALA A 172 -9.06 -2.99 11.44
N ASP A 173 -8.27 -3.72 10.66
CA ASP A 173 -8.76 -4.76 9.76
C ASP A 173 -8.54 -6.15 10.37
N VAL A 174 -9.43 -7.11 10.08
CA VAL A 174 -9.26 -8.51 10.45
C VAL A 174 -9.42 -9.39 9.23
N ARG A 175 -8.55 -10.39 9.11
CA ARG A 175 -8.68 -11.51 8.17
C ARG A 175 -8.52 -12.80 8.94
N ASP A 176 -9.58 -13.59 9.00
CA ASP A 176 -9.66 -14.80 9.82
C ASP A 176 -9.29 -14.49 11.29
N ASP A 177 -8.22 -15.09 11.82
CA ASP A 177 -7.70 -14.89 13.17
C ASP A 177 -6.57 -13.85 13.24
N VAL A 178 -6.39 -13.03 12.19
CA VAL A 178 -5.31 -12.04 12.10
C VAL A 178 -5.87 -10.62 12.09
N ILE A 179 -5.64 -9.87 13.18
CA ILE A 179 -5.90 -8.44 13.25
C ILE A 179 -4.69 -7.64 12.73
N ARG A 180 -4.95 -6.57 11.98
CA ARG A 180 -3.93 -5.73 11.32
C ARG A 180 -4.12 -4.26 11.66
N PHE A 181 -3.07 -3.64 12.20
CA PHE A 181 -2.99 -2.23 12.53
C PHE A 181 -2.12 -1.49 11.52
N GLY A 182 -2.67 -0.48 10.84
CA GLY A 182 -1.96 0.32 9.84
C GLY A 182 -1.34 1.59 10.42
N PHE A 183 -0.16 1.96 9.94
CA PHE A 183 0.60 3.13 10.39
C PHE A 183 0.99 4.00 9.19
N SER A 184 0.84 5.32 9.31
CA SER A 184 1.08 6.28 8.24
C SER A 184 1.52 7.63 8.79
N LEU A 185 1.70 8.60 7.89
CA LEU A 185 2.24 9.92 8.22
C LEU A 185 1.31 10.79 9.07
N TYR A 186 0.02 10.47 9.13
CA TYR A 186 -0.98 11.27 9.83
C TYR A 186 -1.22 10.81 11.27
N GLN A 187 -0.60 9.71 11.70
CA GLN A 187 -0.60 9.27 13.09
C GLN A 187 0.60 9.83 13.83
N SER A 188 0.41 10.16 15.10
CA SER A 188 1.43 10.61 16.05
C SER A 188 1.78 9.54 17.08
N GLU A 189 2.80 9.80 17.90
CA GLU A 189 3.10 8.96 19.08
C GLU A 189 1.91 8.95 20.05
N ASP A 190 1.27 10.09 20.29
CA ASP A 190 0.06 10.20 21.12
C ASP A 190 -1.08 9.31 20.62
N ASP A 191 -1.23 9.13 19.30
CA ASP A 191 -2.24 8.23 18.74
C ASP A 191 -1.89 6.77 19.01
N VAL A 192 -0.60 6.42 19.04
CA VAL A 192 -0.14 5.09 19.46
C VAL A 192 -0.38 4.87 20.95
N GLU A 193 -0.14 5.87 21.80
CA GLU A 193 -0.45 5.75 23.23
C GLU A 193 -1.95 5.57 23.47
N LYS A 194 -2.82 6.30 22.74
CA LYS A 194 -4.27 6.08 22.80
C LYS A 194 -4.66 4.68 22.33
N LEU A 195 -4.01 4.16 21.28
CA LEU A 195 -4.21 2.79 20.81
C LEU A 195 -3.83 1.78 21.89
N ILE A 196 -2.66 1.94 22.53
CA ILE A 196 -2.19 1.05 23.62
C ILE A 196 -3.21 1.03 24.75
N HIS A 197 -3.66 2.20 25.22
CA HIS A 197 -4.68 2.30 26.26
C HIS A 197 -6.02 1.68 25.86
N ALA A 198 -6.44 1.81 24.61
CA ALA A 198 -7.65 1.15 24.11
C ALA A 198 -7.50 -0.38 24.12
N CYS A 199 -6.35 -0.90 23.67
CA CYS A 199 -6.03 -2.32 23.71
C CYS A 199 -5.98 -2.88 25.14
N ALA A 200 -5.44 -2.11 26.09
CA ALA A 200 -5.38 -2.49 27.51
C ALA A 200 -6.75 -2.69 28.16
N ARG A 201 -7.81 -2.10 27.58
CA ARG A 201 -9.21 -2.22 28.05
C ARG A 201 -9.94 -3.41 27.43
N LEU A 202 -9.31 -4.16 26.53
CA LEU A 202 -9.90 -5.37 25.96
C LEU A 202 -9.91 -6.47 27.03
N SER A 203 -11.07 -7.09 27.23
CA SER A 203 -11.24 -8.28 28.06
C SER A 203 -10.83 -9.55 27.33
#